data_AF-A0A970NBR1-F1
#
_entry.id   AF-A0A970NBR1-F1
#
_cell.length_a   1.000
_cell.length_b   1.000
_cell.length_c   1.000
_cell.angle_alpha   90.00
_cell.angle_beta   90.00
_cell.angle_gamma   90.00
#
_symmetry.space_group_name_H-M   'P 1'
#
loop_
_entity.id
_entity.type
_entity.pdbx_description
1 polymer ?
#
loop_
_entity_poly.entity_id
_entity_poly.type
_entity_poly.pdbx_seq_one_letter_code
_entity_poly.pdbx_strand_id
1 'polypeptide(L)'
;MYGDIDAGDIELLNAVSNLGPGFRKEFNDYIQYLLTKQYKRELMVAIFHNQLLRSLLQSTLQLVEREDFQISQIEKRARQMQELYFGIFEKIHIKYSELVQGLDSCEAVRDFGKFSFDNINRACSCGNRLLIRMEINEFYEGYYKYAHKKEARKIFAV
;
A
#
# COMPACT_ATOMS: atom_id res chain seq x y z
N MET A 1 6.92 -18.34 -13.48
CA MET A 1 7.25 -19.74 -13.13
C MET A 1 5.97 -20.40 -12.70
N TYR A 2 5.32 -21.15 -13.59
CA TYR A 2 4.25 -22.06 -13.15
C TYR A 2 4.94 -23.14 -12.31
N GLY A 3 4.54 -23.27 -11.04
CA GLY A 3 4.97 -24.39 -10.19
C GLY A 3 4.44 -25.70 -10.76
N ASP A 4 4.97 -26.82 -10.26
CA ASP A 4 4.49 -28.15 -10.65
C ASP A 4 2.98 -28.24 -10.39
N ILE A 5 2.22 -28.49 -11.46
CA ILE A 5 0.76 -28.68 -11.42
C ILE A 5 0.48 -29.94 -10.60
N ASP A 6 -0.30 -29.81 -9.54
CA ASP A 6 -0.68 -30.95 -8.71
C ASP A 6 -2.03 -31.56 -9.14
N ALA A 7 -2.43 -32.67 -8.50
CA ALA A 7 -3.70 -33.32 -8.79
C ALA A 7 -4.91 -32.43 -8.50
N GLY A 8 -4.81 -31.52 -7.51
CA GLY A 8 -5.85 -30.58 -7.17
C GLY A 8 -6.05 -29.49 -8.23
N ASP A 9 -4.96 -29.03 -8.86
CA ASP A 9 -5.03 -28.09 -9.98
C ASP A 9 -5.78 -28.71 -11.17
N ILE A 10 -5.51 -30.00 -11.46
CA ILE A 10 -6.19 -30.75 -12.53
C ILE A 10 -7.68 -30.93 -12.22
N GLU A 11 -8.03 -31.26 -10.97
CA GLU A 11 -9.43 -31.36 -10.54
C GLU A 11 -10.18 -30.04 -10.68
N LEU A 12 -9.56 -28.92 -10.30
CA LEU A 12 -10.13 -27.58 -10.44
C LEU A 12 -10.37 -27.23 -11.92
N LEU A 13 -9.39 -27.48 -12.78
CA LEU A 13 -9.52 -27.25 -14.22
C LEU A 13 -10.63 -28.10 -14.84
N ASN A 14 -10.75 -29.36 -14.44
CA ASN A 14 -11.83 -30.24 -14.89
C ASN A 14 -13.21 -29.75 -14.41
N ALA A 15 -13.33 -29.31 -13.16
CA ALA A 15 -14.56 -28.76 -12.62
C ALA A 15 -14.99 -27.49 -13.39
N VAL A 16 -14.07 -26.55 -13.61
CA VAL A 16 -14.32 -25.32 -14.39
C VAL A 16 -14.60 -25.62 -15.87
N SER A 17 -14.08 -26.74 -16.39
CA SER A 17 -14.35 -27.22 -17.75
C SER A 17 -15.77 -27.72 -17.96
N ASN A 18 -16.40 -28.24 -16.91
CA ASN A 18 -17.79 -28.70 -16.95
C ASN A 18 -18.82 -27.56 -16.75
N LEU A 19 -18.38 -26.36 -16.34
CA LEU A 19 -19.27 -25.21 -16.19
C LEU A 19 -19.75 -24.71 -17.57
N GLY A 20 -21.06 -24.46 -17.67
CA GLY A 20 -21.62 -23.72 -18.81
C GLY A 20 -21.07 -22.28 -18.89
N PRO A 21 -21.20 -21.61 -20.05
CA PRO A 21 -20.58 -20.30 -20.29
C PRO A 21 -21.01 -19.21 -19.31
N GLY A 22 -22.27 -19.22 -18.84
CA GLY A 22 -22.76 -18.29 -17.82
C GLY A 22 -22.07 -18.48 -16.46
N PHE A 23 -22.08 -19.71 -15.93
CA PHE A 23 -21.44 -20.04 -14.65
C PHE A 23 -19.91 -19.87 -14.68
N ARG A 24 -19.27 -20.11 -15.82
CA ARG A 24 -17.83 -19.84 -15.99
C ARG A 24 -17.53 -18.34 -15.90
N LYS A 25 -18.39 -17.50 -16.47
CA LYS A 25 -18.27 -16.03 -16.33
C LYS A 25 -18.42 -15.61 -14.86
N GLU A 26 -19.48 -16.07 -14.19
CA GLU A 26 -19.70 -15.77 -12.76
C GLU A 26 -18.55 -16.24 -11.87
N PHE A 27 -17.99 -17.43 -12.16
CA PHE A 27 -16.80 -17.93 -11.48
C PHE A 27 -15.60 -17.00 -11.68
N ASN A 28 -15.34 -16.57 -12.91
CA ASN A 28 -14.25 -15.64 -13.20
C ASN A 28 -14.43 -14.29 -12.50
N ASP A 29 -15.65 -13.74 -12.52
CA ASP A 29 -15.99 -12.48 -11.82
C ASP A 29 -15.76 -12.62 -10.31
N TYR A 30 -16.14 -13.76 -9.73
CA TYR A 30 -15.91 -14.06 -8.31
C TYR A 30 -14.42 -14.21 -7.97
N ILE A 31 -13.64 -14.87 -8.83
CA ILE A 31 -12.18 -14.97 -8.65
C ILE A 31 -11.53 -13.59 -8.71
N GLN A 32 -11.91 -12.73 -9.67
CA GLN A 32 -11.42 -11.36 -9.74
C GLN A 32 -11.77 -10.55 -8.49
N TYR A 33 -12.99 -10.70 -7.97
CA TYR A 33 -13.39 -10.08 -6.71
C TYR A 33 -12.50 -10.54 -5.53
N LEU A 34 -12.27 -11.85 -5.40
CA LEU A 34 -11.43 -12.41 -4.33
C LEU A 34 -9.98 -11.93 -4.43
N LEU A 35 -9.40 -11.96 -5.64
CA LEU A 35 -8.04 -11.47 -5.89
C LEU A 35 -7.91 -9.98 -5.56
N THR A 36 -8.89 -9.16 -5.92
CA THR A 36 -8.91 -7.73 -5.58
C THR A 36 -8.98 -7.52 -4.07
N LYS A 37 -9.79 -8.29 -3.36
CA LYS A 37 -9.90 -8.22 -1.89
C LYS A 37 -8.60 -8.65 -1.21
N GLN A 38 -7.94 -9.68 -1.74
CA GLN A 38 -6.65 -10.15 -1.26
C GLN A 38 -5.55 -9.11 -1.51
N TYR A 39 -5.49 -8.54 -2.72
CA TYR A 39 -4.57 -7.45 -3.09
C TYR A 39 -4.64 -6.29 -2.09
N LYS A 40 -5.85 -5.76 -1.82
CA LYS A 40 -6.05 -4.66 -0.86
C LYS A 40 -5.51 -5.02 0.53
N ARG A 41 -5.79 -6.24 1.00
CA ARG A 41 -5.33 -6.70 2.31
C ARG A 41 -3.81 -6.86 2.36
N GLU A 42 -3.22 -7.46 1.33
CA GLU A 42 -1.78 -7.69 1.26
C GLU A 42 -1.01 -6.37 1.22
N LEU A 43 -1.45 -5.40 0.41
CA LEU A 43 -0.88 -4.05 0.41
C LEU A 43 -0.93 -3.38 1.77
N MET A 44 -2.10 -3.39 2.41
CA MET A 44 -2.30 -2.78 3.73
C MET A 44 -1.32 -3.35 4.76
N VAL A 45 -1.20 -4.67 4.81
CA VAL A 45 -0.28 -5.34 5.75
C VAL A 45 1.17 -5.04 5.39
N ALA A 46 1.55 -5.20 4.13
CA ALA A 46 2.93 -5.06 3.70
C ALA A 46 3.50 -3.66 3.87
N ILE A 47 2.66 -2.63 3.77
CA ILE A 47 3.05 -1.24 3.98
C ILE A 47 2.90 -0.86 5.46
N PHE A 48 1.71 -0.94 6.03
CA PHE A 48 1.46 -0.36 7.36
C PHE A 48 1.93 -1.23 8.52
N HIS A 49 2.19 -2.52 8.30
CA HIS A 49 2.86 -3.40 9.27
C HIS A 49 4.35 -3.60 8.97
N ASN A 50 4.91 -2.82 8.02
CA ASN A 50 6.34 -2.82 7.75
C ASN A 50 7.11 -2.18 8.93
N GLN A 51 7.94 -2.98 9.59
CA GLN A 51 8.73 -2.51 10.73
C GLN A 51 9.73 -1.42 10.34
N LEU A 52 10.34 -1.52 9.15
CA LEU A 52 11.35 -0.57 8.69
C LEU A 52 10.73 0.80 8.38
N LEU A 53 9.61 0.86 7.65
CA LEU A 53 8.87 2.12 7.42
C LEU A 53 8.44 2.75 8.74
N ARG A 54 7.90 1.95 9.66
CA ARG A 54 7.49 2.43 10.99
C ARG A 54 8.69 3.04 11.75
N SER A 55 9.82 2.35 11.78
CA SER A 55 11.03 2.84 12.45
C SER A 55 11.59 4.11 11.81
N LEU A 56 11.62 4.18 10.47
CA LEU A 56 12.06 5.37 9.74
C LEU A 56 11.17 6.57 10.05
N LEU A 57 9.85 6.37 10.01
CA LEU A 57 8.88 7.43 10.28
C LEU A 57 8.96 7.90 11.74
N GLN A 58 9.03 6.97 12.70
CA GLN A 58 9.21 7.30 14.11
C GLN A 58 10.49 8.10 14.37
N SER A 59 11.61 7.70 13.76
CA SER A 59 12.88 8.43 13.91
C SER A 59 12.83 9.82 13.26
N THR A 60 12.07 9.97 12.17
CA THR A 60 11.88 11.25 11.48
C THR A 60 11.00 12.20 12.31
N LEU A 61 9.97 11.67 12.97
CA LEU A 61 9.13 12.41 13.91
C LEU A 61 9.96 12.99 15.07
N GLN A 62 10.78 12.15 15.72
CA GLN A 62 11.67 12.60 16.80
C GLN A 62 12.70 13.62 16.34
N LEU A 63 13.12 13.57 15.07
CA LEU A 63 14.06 14.52 14.51
C LEU A 63 13.44 15.92 14.37
N VAL A 64 12.19 16.01 13.91
CA VAL A 64 11.52 17.31 13.73
C VAL A 64 11.01 17.94 15.02
N GLU A 65 10.92 17.18 16.11
CA GLU A 65 10.65 17.73 17.45
C GLU A 65 11.76 18.65 17.96
N ARG A 66 12.99 18.49 17.46
CA ARG A 66 14.12 19.39 17.78
C ARG A 66 13.88 20.78 17.19
N GLU A 67 14.36 21.83 17.85
CA GLU A 67 14.13 23.22 17.37
C GLU A 67 14.95 23.56 16.12
N ASP A 68 16.11 22.95 15.94
CA ASP A 68 17.15 23.32 14.98
C ASP A 68 17.42 22.25 13.91
N PHE A 69 16.45 21.38 13.63
CA PHE A 69 16.65 20.31 12.65
C PHE A 69 17.04 20.84 11.26
N GLN A 70 17.90 20.09 10.59
CA GLN A 70 18.35 20.38 9.24
C GLN A 70 17.34 19.84 8.23
N ILE A 71 16.82 20.72 7.37
CA ILE A 71 15.83 20.35 6.34
C ILE A 71 16.39 19.29 5.38
N SER A 72 17.67 19.39 5.02
CA SER A 72 18.35 18.39 4.17
C SER A 72 18.34 16.98 4.77
N GLN A 73 18.34 16.85 6.09
CA GLN A 73 18.21 15.55 6.75
C GLN A 73 16.78 14.99 6.61
N ILE A 74 15.77 15.86 6.69
CA ILE A 74 14.37 15.48 6.47
C ILE A 74 14.14 15.06 5.03
N GLU A 75 14.64 15.80 4.05
CA GLU A 75 14.53 15.46 2.63
C GLU A 75 15.14 14.08 2.34
N LYS A 76 16.33 13.80 2.90
CA LYS A 76 16.98 12.50 2.74
C LYS A 76 16.14 11.37 3.34
N ARG A 77 15.54 11.58 4.53
CA ARG A 77 14.68 10.59 5.19
C ARG A 77 13.37 10.39 4.43
N ALA A 78 12.74 11.47 3.96
CA ALA A 78 11.53 11.42 3.15
C ALA A 78 11.75 10.61 1.88
N ARG A 79 12.86 10.85 1.18
CA ARG A 79 13.25 10.08 -0.02
C ARG A 79 13.44 8.59 0.28
N GLN A 80 14.17 8.25 1.34
CA GLN A 80 14.35 6.85 1.75
C GLN A 80 13.02 6.16 2.07
N MET A 81 12.13 6.84 2.78
CA MET A 81 10.80 6.31 3.08
C MET A 81 9.96 6.17 1.80
N GLN A 82 10.04 7.13 0.88
CA GLN A 82 9.33 7.12 -0.39
C GLN A 82 9.75 5.95 -1.28
N GLU A 83 11.05 5.74 -1.45
CA GLU A 83 11.61 4.61 -2.21
C GLU A 83 11.16 3.27 -1.63
N LEU A 84 11.24 3.12 -0.30
CA LEU A 84 10.81 1.90 0.38
C LEU A 84 9.29 1.67 0.22
N TYR A 85 8.49 2.71 0.42
CA TYR A 85 7.03 2.66 0.33
C TYR A 85 6.58 2.21 -1.06
N PHE A 86 7.05 2.90 -2.10
CA PHE A 86 6.64 2.60 -3.47
C PHE A 86 7.28 1.32 -4.00
N GLY A 87 8.48 0.95 -3.53
CA GLY A 87 9.07 -0.36 -3.86
C GLY A 87 8.24 -1.54 -3.32
N ILE A 88 7.71 -1.43 -2.10
CA ILE A 88 6.79 -2.45 -1.54
C ILE A 88 5.49 -2.47 -2.32
N PHE A 89 4.95 -1.28 -2.60
CA PHE A 89 3.71 -1.12 -3.34
C PHE A 89 3.78 -1.77 -4.73
N GLU A 90 4.78 -1.41 -5.53
CA GLU A 90 4.97 -1.92 -6.89
C GLU A 90 5.16 -3.44 -6.90
N LYS A 91 5.96 -3.98 -5.97
CA LYS A 91 6.17 -5.42 -5.85
C LYS A 91 4.85 -6.19 -5.69
N ILE A 92 3.93 -5.65 -4.90
CA ILE A 92 2.62 -6.28 -4.68
C ILE A 92 1.71 -6.00 -5.87
N HIS A 93 1.70 -4.78 -6.40
CA HIS A 93 0.89 -4.42 -7.55
C HIS A 93 1.16 -5.32 -8.76
N ILE A 94 2.44 -5.53 -9.10
CA ILE A 94 2.86 -6.39 -10.22
C ILE A 94 2.29 -7.80 -10.09
N LYS A 95 2.35 -8.39 -8.88
CA LYS A 95 1.82 -9.74 -8.58
C LYS A 95 0.33 -9.91 -8.95
N TYR A 96 -0.47 -8.86 -8.87
CA TYR A 96 -1.92 -8.92 -9.11
C TYR A 96 -2.36 -8.28 -10.43
N SER A 97 -1.61 -7.30 -10.94
CA SER A 97 -1.93 -6.55 -12.17
C SER A 97 -2.04 -7.44 -13.41
N GLU A 98 -1.30 -8.55 -13.45
CA GLU A 98 -1.35 -9.54 -14.53
C GLU A 98 -2.61 -10.42 -14.46
N LEU A 99 -3.23 -10.54 -13.28
CA LEU A 99 -4.33 -11.47 -12.99
C LEU A 99 -5.70 -10.77 -12.96
N VAL A 100 -5.74 -9.47 -12.69
CA VAL A 100 -6.97 -8.68 -12.54
C VAL A 100 -6.95 -7.53 -13.54
N GLN A 101 -7.79 -7.61 -14.56
CA GLN A 101 -7.93 -6.54 -15.56
C GLN A 101 -8.50 -5.28 -14.92
N GLY A 102 -7.88 -4.13 -15.18
CA GLY A 102 -8.35 -2.85 -14.64
C GLY A 102 -8.21 -2.71 -13.13
N LEU A 103 -7.19 -3.36 -12.54
CA LEU A 103 -6.81 -3.20 -11.13
C LEU A 103 -6.31 -1.77 -10.84
N ASP A 104 -7.19 -0.79 -10.92
CA ASP A 104 -6.80 0.63 -10.96
C ASP A 104 -7.74 1.57 -10.19
N SER A 105 -8.57 1.05 -9.28
CA SER A 105 -9.69 1.83 -8.72
C SER A 105 -9.80 1.85 -7.19
N CYS A 106 -8.75 1.51 -6.45
CA CYS A 106 -8.77 1.71 -4.99
C CYS A 106 -7.37 1.78 -4.40
N GLU A 107 -6.62 2.84 -4.70
CA GLU A 107 -5.27 2.96 -4.18
C GLU A 107 -5.19 4.02 -3.08
N ALA A 108 -6.15 4.01 -2.15
CA ALA A 108 -6.09 4.82 -0.93
C ALA A 108 -4.72 4.71 -0.23
N VAL A 109 -4.04 3.57 -0.39
CA VAL A 109 -2.65 3.34 0.03
C VAL A 109 -1.67 4.17 -0.83
N ARG A 110 -1.66 4.02 -2.15
CA ARG A 110 -0.81 4.83 -3.06
C ARG A 110 -1.04 6.32 -2.90
N ASP A 111 -2.31 6.75 -2.89
CA ASP A 111 -2.72 8.14 -2.75
C ASP A 111 -2.26 8.70 -1.41
N PHE A 112 -2.46 7.95 -0.32
CA PHE A 112 -1.92 8.32 0.98
C PHE A 112 -0.41 8.53 0.93
N GLY A 113 0.34 7.57 0.39
CA GLY A 113 1.80 7.71 0.24
C GLY A 113 2.17 8.92 -0.61
N LYS A 114 1.56 9.07 -1.78
CA LYS A 114 1.83 10.16 -2.72
C LYS A 114 1.58 11.52 -2.07
N PHE A 115 0.40 11.73 -1.48
CA PHE A 115 0.06 12.99 -0.83
C PHE A 115 0.98 13.28 0.36
N SER A 116 1.28 12.29 1.20
CA SER A 116 2.20 12.50 2.34
C SER A 116 3.60 12.90 1.88
N PHE A 117 4.18 12.21 0.89
CA PHE A 117 5.52 12.57 0.40
C PHE A 117 5.54 13.89 -0.37
N ASP A 118 4.54 14.15 -1.22
CA ASP A 118 4.44 15.41 -1.97
C ASP A 118 4.32 16.61 -1.03
N ASN A 119 3.51 16.50 0.03
CA ASN A 119 3.38 17.54 1.03
C ASN A 119 4.68 17.79 1.82
N ILE A 120 5.34 16.73 2.27
CA ILE A 120 6.63 16.84 2.99
C ILE A 120 7.68 17.49 2.08
N ASN A 121 7.77 17.05 0.83
CA ASN A 121 8.72 17.61 -0.14
C ASN A 121 8.43 19.08 -0.44
N ARG A 122 7.14 19.46 -0.56
CA ARG A 122 6.73 20.85 -0.70
C ARG A 122 7.12 21.68 0.52
N ALA A 123 6.87 21.17 1.73
CA ALA A 123 7.22 21.84 2.97
C ALA A 123 8.74 22.06 3.10
N CYS A 124 9.54 21.06 2.71
CA CYS A 124 11.01 21.17 2.64
C CYS A 124 11.45 22.25 1.65
N SER A 125 10.87 22.26 0.45
CA SER A 125 11.18 23.24 -0.61
C SER A 125 10.88 24.69 -0.18
N CYS A 126 9.84 24.89 0.63
CA CYS A 126 9.48 26.20 1.18
C CYS A 126 10.36 26.65 2.37
N GLY A 127 11.23 25.78 2.90
CA GLY A 127 12.08 26.10 4.06
C GLY A 127 11.33 26.26 5.39
N ASN A 128 10.01 26.00 5.41
CA ASN A 128 9.16 26.27 6.56
C ASN A 128 9.19 25.11 7.56
N ARG A 129 10.03 25.23 8.59
CA ARG A 129 10.19 24.20 9.63
C ARG A 129 8.90 23.85 10.38
N LEU A 130 8.02 24.83 10.61
CA LEU A 130 6.73 24.58 11.25
C LEU A 130 5.85 23.70 10.37
N LEU A 131 5.78 24.02 9.08
CA LEU A 131 5.01 23.23 8.12
C LEU A 131 5.59 21.82 7.98
N ILE A 132 6.92 21.66 7.89
CA ILE A 132 7.57 20.35 7.85
C ILE A 132 7.17 19.50 9.06
N ARG A 133 7.17 20.09 10.26
CA ARG A 133 6.76 19.41 11.49
C ARG A 133 5.29 19.01 11.44
N MET A 134 4.40 19.87 10.93
CA MET A 134 2.98 19.54 10.75
C MET A 134 2.80 18.35 9.80
N GLU A 135 3.38 18.41 8.60
CA GLU A 135 3.20 17.36 7.58
C GLU A 135 3.75 15.99 8.05
N ILE A 136 4.86 15.98 8.80
CA ILE A 136 5.40 14.73 9.38
C ILE A 136 4.50 14.19 10.49
N ASN A 137 3.91 15.05 11.32
CA ASN A 137 2.93 14.61 12.32
C ASN A 137 1.67 14.04 11.64
N GLU A 138 1.15 14.71 10.62
CA GLU A 138 -0.01 14.23 9.85
C GLU A 138 0.27 12.89 9.17
N PHE A 139 1.46 12.74 8.56
CA PHE A 139 1.88 11.47 7.97
C PHE A 139 1.99 10.36 9.03
N TYR A 140 2.60 10.64 10.17
CA TYR A 140 2.72 9.67 11.28
C TYR A 140 1.35 9.25 11.82
N GLU A 141 0.45 10.19 12.08
CA GLU A 141 -0.90 9.87 12.54
C GLU A 141 -1.68 9.06 11.51
N GLY A 142 -1.63 9.45 10.24
CA GLY A 142 -2.28 8.74 9.15
C GLY A 142 -1.76 7.30 9.03
N TYR A 143 -0.44 7.13 9.07
CA TYR A 143 0.21 5.83 9.03
C TYR A 143 -0.19 4.97 10.22
N TYR A 144 -0.18 5.54 11.43
CA TYR A 144 -0.57 4.84 12.65
C TYR A 144 -2.04 4.43 12.63
N LYS A 145 -2.93 5.31 12.14
CA LYS A 145 -4.36 5.02 11.92
C LYS A 145 -4.50 3.79 11.01
N TYR A 146 -3.85 3.75 9.85
CA TYR A 146 -3.92 2.60 8.97
C TYR A 146 -3.30 1.32 9.55
N ALA A 147 -2.25 1.44 10.36
CA ALA A 147 -1.60 0.30 11.01
C ALA A 147 -2.46 -0.34 12.14
N HIS A 148 -3.19 0.47 12.90
CA HIS A 148 -3.93 0.02 14.10
C HIS A 148 -5.44 -0.15 13.88
N LYS A 149 -5.98 0.29 12.74
CA LYS A 149 -7.42 0.25 12.50
C LYS A 149 -7.94 -1.19 12.33
N LYS A 150 -8.69 -1.64 13.36
CA LYS A 150 -9.94 -2.42 13.20
C LYS A 150 -10.91 -1.76 12.20
N GLU A 151 -10.75 -0.46 11.89
CA GLU A 151 -11.58 0.33 10.96
C GLU A 151 -11.16 0.27 9.47
N ALA A 152 -10.07 -0.42 9.11
CA ALA A 152 -9.81 -0.72 7.69
C ALA A 152 -10.96 -1.53 7.09
N ARG A 153 -11.75 -2.24 7.93
CA ARG A 153 -12.97 -2.93 7.52
C ARG A 153 -14.12 -2.00 7.11
N LYS A 154 -14.14 -0.73 7.56
CA LYS A 154 -15.23 0.23 7.23
C LYS A 154 -14.95 1.06 5.98
N ILE A 155 -13.68 1.26 5.60
CA ILE A 155 -13.32 2.05 4.42
C ILE A 155 -13.47 1.23 3.12
N PHE A 156 -13.50 -0.11 3.21
CA PHE A 156 -13.57 -1.01 2.05
C PHE A 156 -14.79 -1.93 2.04
N ALA A 157 -15.83 -1.59 2.81
CA ALA A 157 -17.13 -2.25 2.78
C ALA A 157 -18.14 -1.40 1.99
N VAL A 158 -17.77 -1.02 0.76
CA VAL A 158 -18.65 -0.64 -0.34
C VAL A 158 -18.02 -1.17 -1.61
#